data_AF-A0A8S3PYC2-F1
#
_entry.id   AF-A0A8S3PYC2-F1
#
_cell.length_a   1.000
_cell.length_b   1.000
_cell.length_c   1.000
_cell.angle_alpha   90.00
_cell.angle_beta   90.00
_cell.angle_gamma   90.00
#
_symmetry.space_group_name_H-M   'P 1'
#
loop_
_entity.id
_entity.type
_entity.pdbx_description
1 polymer ?
#
loop_
_entity_poly.entity_id
_entity_poly.type
_entity_poly.pdbx_seq_one_letter_code
_entity_poly.pdbx_strand_id
1 'polypeptide(L)'
;MAPYILKSTWIPDPSVTRRRNTATQTEEDTNQLEAVIENREIRDNGVQATVSTEDTKNYNTNSTKTQGSVNGKGCIEWSGTKKGKSGYGIQVVKWPQGEKKREAAHRVAYMIRHKLTRYDMPRVDENNNTIECSHICHNASCVNVNHLVLEPHAINLDRLHCKNQGLCSKSHKPYCLI
;
A
#
# COMPACT_ATOMS: atom_id res chain seq x y z
N MET A 1 -15.42 26.33 -39.78
CA MET A 1 -16.08 26.68 -38.51
C MET A 1 -17.54 26.26 -38.61
N ALA A 2 -17.89 25.17 -37.95
CA ALA A 2 -19.25 24.59 -37.94
C ALA A 2 -19.77 24.59 -36.49
N PRO A 3 -21.00 25.04 -36.21
CA PRO A 3 -21.52 25.06 -34.86
C PRO A 3 -22.09 23.69 -34.48
N TYR A 4 -21.53 23.08 -33.43
CA TYR A 4 -22.11 21.90 -32.78
C TYR A 4 -23.24 22.34 -31.85
N ILE A 5 -24.42 21.77 -32.11
CA ILE A 5 -25.66 21.98 -31.37
C ILE A 5 -25.63 21.13 -30.09
N LEU A 6 -25.74 21.80 -28.94
CA LEU A 6 -26.00 21.20 -27.63
C LEU A 6 -27.46 20.73 -27.55
N LYS A 7 -27.69 19.47 -27.18
CA LYS A 7 -29.00 18.99 -26.71
C LYS A 7 -28.89 18.53 -25.26
N SER A 8 -29.36 19.39 -24.35
CA SER A 8 -29.96 19.02 -23.07
C SER A 8 -31.25 18.24 -23.34
N THR A 9 -31.73 17.29 -22.54
CA THR A 9 -32.07 17.34 -21.10
C THR A 9 -32.41 15.92 -20.63
N TRP A 10 -31.95 15.50 -19.44
CA TRP A 10 -32.61 14.41 -18.71
C TRP A 10 -32.36 14.52 -17.21
N ILE A 11 -33.42 14.81 -16.44
CA ILE A 11 -33.56 14.56 -14.99
C ILE A 11 -35.09 14.39 -14.72
N PRO A 12 -35.53 13.82 -13.59
CA PRO A 12 -35.71 12.40 -13.28
C PRO A 12 -37.21 12.05 -13.10
N ASP A 13 -37.56 10.77 -12.89
CA ASP A 13 -38.80 10.44 -12.16
C ASP A 13 -38.52 9.46 -11.00
N PRO A 14 -38.86 9.85 -9.75
CA PRO A 14 -38.77 9.03 -8.54
C PRO A 14 -40.08 8.29 -8.25
N SER A 15 -40.08 6.96 -8.23
CA SER A 15 -41.01 6.19 -7.38
C SER A 15 -40.76 4.67 -7.40
N VAL A 16 -41.11 4.02 -6.27
CA VAL A 16 -41.45 2.58 -6.13
C VAL A 16 -40.23 1.62 -6.06
N THR A 17 -39.94 0.82 -5.03
CA THR A 17 -40.62 0.44 -3.78
C THR A 17 -39.63 -0.11 -2.77
N ARG A 18 -39.99 0.12 -1.50
CA ARG A 18 -39.51 -0.50 -0.27
C ARG A 18 -39.78 -2.02 -0.29
N ARG A 19 -38.78 -2.86 -0.02
CA ARG A 19 -38.98 -4.17 0.67
C ARG A 19 -37.92 -4.37 1.73
N ARG A 20 -38.40 -4.52 2.96
CA ARG A 20 -37.70 -5.10 4.11
C ARG A 20 -37.51 -6.59 3.84
N ASN A 21 -36.35 -7.12 4.20
CA ASN A 21 -36.25 -8.49 4.72
C ASN A 21 -35.46 -8.42 6.03
N THR A 22 -36.07 -9.00 7.06
CA THR A 22 -35.56 -9.29 8.40
C THR A 22 -35.41 -10.80 8.54
N ALA A 23 -34.32 -11.25 9.19
CA ALA A 23 -34.09 -12.55 9.86
C ALA A 23 -32.62 -12.98 9.59
N THR A 24 -31.67 -12.83 10.52
CA THR A 24 -31.31 -13.72 11.67
C THR A 24 -30.64 -15.04 11.27
N GLN A 25 -29.63 -15.41 12.08
CA GLN A 25 -28.81 -16.65 12.12
C GLN A 25 -27.52 -16.59 11.27
N THR A 26 -26.33 -16.93 11.77
CA THR A 26 -25.86 -17.51 13.04
C THR A 26 -24.42 -17.08 13.32
N GLU A 27 -24.05 -17.00 14.59
CA GLU A 27 -22.68 -17.07 15.08
C GLU A 27 -22.19 -18.51 14.90
N GLU A 28 -21.08 -18.71 14.19
CA GLU A 28 -20.15 -19.83 14.40
C GLU A 28 -18.87 -19.61 13.58
N ASP A 29 -17.74 -19.97 14.20
CA ASP A 29 -16.44 -20.25 13.60
C ASP A 29 -15.46 -19.10 13.33
N THR A 30 -14.88 -18.62 14.45
CA THR A 30 -13.46 -18.31 14.52
C THR A 30 -12.61 -19.55 14.20
N ASN A 31 -12.19 -19.70 12.95
CA ASN A 31 -10.95 -20.38 12.53
C ASN A 31 -10.88 -20.40 11.01
N GLN A 32 -10.04 -19.54 10.41
CA GLN A 32 -9.32 -19.77 9.15
C GLN A 32 -8.62 -18.46 8.72
N LEU A 33 -7.37 -18.30 9.16
CA LEU A 33 -6.42 -17.35 8.58
C LEU A 33 -5.12 -18.09 8.20
N GLU A 34 -5.29 -19.16 7.42
CA GLU A 34 -4.24 -19.68 6.55
C GLU A 34 -4.65 -19.37 5.12
N ALA A 35 -4.20 -18.22 4.61
CA ALA A 35 -4.25 -17.96 3.18
C ALA A 35 -3.14 -18.81 2.51
N VAL A 36 -3.48 -20.06 2.21
CA VAL A 36 -2.84 -20.82 1.14
C VAL A 36 -3.03 -20.01 -0.14
N ILE A 37 -1.94 -19.50 -0.69
CA ILE A 37 -1.91 -18.89 -2.01
C ILE A 37 -2.02 -20.05 -3.00
N GLU A 38 -3.24 -20.41 -3.38
CA GLU A 38 -3.49 -21.22 -4.55
C GLU A 38 -3.17 -20.40 -5.81
N ASN A 39 -2.18 -20.88 -6.56
CA ASN A 39 -1.86 -20.41 -7.90
C ASN A 39 -3.05 -20.72 -8.81
N ARG A 40 -3.84 -19.70 -9.15
CA ARG A 40 -4.81 -19.82 -10.24
C ARG A 40 -4.07 -19.64 -11.56
N GLU A 41 -3.93 -20.75 -12.28
CA GLU A 41 -3.48 -20.82 -13.66
C GLU A 41 -4.34 -19.93 -14.54
N ILE A 42 -3.72 -18.98 -15.25
CA ILE A 42 -4.27 -18.41 -16.48
C ILE A 42 -3.64 -19.23 -17.60
N ARG A 43 -4.44 -20.11 -18.23
CA ARG A 43 -4.11 -20.77 -19.48
C ARG A 43 -4.61 -19.94 -20.67
N ASP A 44 -3.66 -19.76 -21.59
CA ASP A 44 -3.78 -19.67 -23.05
C ASP A 44 -4.44 -18.46 -23.70
N ASN A 45 -3.58 -17.61 -24.30
CA ASN A 45 -3.56 -17.46 -25.75
C ASN A 45 -2.18 -16.96 -26.26
N GLY A 46 -1.36 -17.92 -26.68
CA GLY A 46 -0.57 -17.88 -27.91
C GLY A 46 0.35 -16.69 -28.18
N VAL A 47 1.52 -16.64 -27.54
CA VAL A 47 2.78 -16.25 -28.19
C VAL A 47 3.88 -17.14 -27.61
N GLN A 48 4.45 -18.03 -28.42
CA GLN A 48 5.61 -18.84 -28.04
C GLN A 48 6.83 -17.93 -27.90
N ALA A 49 7.08 -17.47 -26.67
CA ALA A 49 8.41 -17.08 -26.23
C ALA A 49 9.00 -18.30 -25.49
N THR A 50 10.01 -18.93 -26.08
CA THR A 50 10.85 -19.89 -25.36
C THR A 50 11.64 -19.10 -24.31
N VAL A 51 11.08 -19.03 -23.10
CA VAL A 51 11.79 -18.54 -21.91
C VAL A 51 12.58 -19.72 -21.38
N SER A 52 13.90 -19.66 -21.52
CA SER A 52 14.85 -20.52 -20.83
C SER A 52 14.56 -20.51 -19.34
N THR A 53 14.21 -21.66 -18.79
CA THR A 53 13.77 -21.88 -17.40
C THR A 53 14.91 -21.79 -16.36
N GLU A 54 15.93 -20.95 -16.57
CA GLU A 54 17.11 -20.89 -15.70
C GLU A 54 17.26 -19.61 -14.87
N ASP A 55 16.44 -18.57 -15.08
CA ASP A 55 16.68 -17.26 -14.40
C ASP A 55 15.70 -16.85 -13.29
N THR A 56 14.76 -17.71 -12.87
CA THR A 56 13.85 -17.39 -11.75
C THR A 56 14.38 -17.75 -10.35
N LYS A 57 15.65 -18.18 -10.23
CA LYS A 57 16.29 -18.53 -8.94
C LYS A 57 17.42 -17.56 -8.56
N ASN A 58 17.18 -16.24 -8.49
CA ASN A 58 18.19 -15.35 -7.89
C ASN A 58 17.70 -13.98 -7.41
N TYR A 59 16.51 -13.88 -6.80
CA TYR A 59 16.37 -12.93 -5.69
C TYR A 59 16.99 -13.58 -4.47
N ASN A 60 18.32 -13.69 -4.50
CA ASN A 60 19.12 -14.06 -3.35
C ASN A 60 19.05 -12.89 -2.38
N THR A 61 17.95 -12.78 -1.65
CA THR A 61 17.94 -12.13 -0.36
C THR A 61 18.76 -13.03 0.55
N ASN A 62 20.08 -12.94 0.44
CA ASN A 62 20.99 -13.13 1.57
C ASN A 62 20.64 -12.03 2.59
N SER A 63 19.43 -12.10 3.12
CA SER A 63 18.93 -11.33 4.22
C SER A 63 19.60 -11.97 5.41
N THR A 64 20.82 -11.50 5.69
CA THR A 64 21.32 -11.49 7.06
C THR A 64 20.15 -11.13 7.95
N LYS A 65 19.90 -12.03 8.91
CA LYS A 65 18.76 -12.03 9.83
C LYS A 65 18.76 -10.71 10.61
N THR A 66 18.27 -9.65 9.98
CA THR A 66 18.19 -8.32 10.57
C THR A 66 16.90 -8.36 11.37
N GLN A 67 16.96 -9.00 12.54
CA GLN A 67 15.85 -8.96 13.49
C GLN A 67 15.74 -7.50 13.94
N GLY A 68 14.89 -6.73 13.26
CA GLY A 68 14.50 -5.40 13.74
C GLY A 68 13.89 -5.57 15.13
N SER A 69 14.27 -4.71 16.07
CA SER A 69 13.64 -4.71 17.39
C SER A 69 12.17 -4.30 17.23
N VAL A 70 11.29 -5.03 17.92
CA VAL A 70 9.87 -4.67 18.00
C VAL A 70 9.67 -3.81 19.24
N ASN A 71 9.14 -2.60 19.10
CA ASN A 71 8.85 -1.73 20.23
C ASN A 71 7.46 -2.05 20.84
N GLY A 72 7.14 -1.46 22.00
CA GLY A 72 5.86 -1.69 22.70
C GLY A 72 4.59 -1.26 21.92
N LYS A 73 4.74 -0.57 20.78
CA LYS A 73 3.65 -0.21 19.86
C LYS A 73 3.57 -1.13 18.65
N GLY A 74 4.32 -2.24 18.62
CA GLY A 74 4.38 -3.18 17.50
C GLY A 74 5.15 -2.66 16.28
N CYS A 75 5.92 -1.57 16.41
CA CYS A 75 6.77 -1.11 15.30
C CYS A 75 7.97 -2.02 15.16
N ILE A 76 8.27 -2.45 13.93
CA ILE A 76 9.54 -3.08 13.58
C ILE A 76 10.52 -1.96 13.24
N GLU A 77 11.55 -1.75 14.06
CA GLU A 77 12.50 -0.65 13.90
C GLU A 77 13.57 -0.95 12.85
N TRP A 78 13.80 0.01 11.96
CA TRP A 78 14.92 -0.01 11.03
C TRP A 78 16.24 0.23 11.77
N SER A 79 17.13 -0.77 11.72
CA SER A 79 18.47 -0.73 12.33
C SER A 79 19.59 -0.29 11.37
N GLY A 80 19.29 -0.15 10.07
CA GLY A 80 20.28 0.27 9.07
C GLY A 80 20.53 1.78 9.00
N THR A 81 21.10 2.24 7.88
CA THR A 81 21.39 3.66 7.64
C THR A 81 20.10 4.50 7.67
N LYS A 82 20.16 5.68 8.31
CA LYS A 82 19.04 6.65 8.39
C LYS A 82 19.37 7.96 7.66
N LYS A 83 18.35 8.65 7.16
CA LYS A 83 18.48 9.92 6.44
C LYS A 83 18.56 11.11 7.40
N GLY A 84 19.78 11.52 7.73
CA GLY A 84 20.04 12.73 8.51
C GLY A 84 19.19 12.81 9.79
N LYS A 85 18.67 14.01 10.10
CA LYS A 85 17.83 14.27 11.28
C LYS A 85 16.40 13.72 11.19
N SER A 86 15.96 13.30 10.00
CA SER A 86 14.57 12.88 9.77
C SER A 86 14.24 11.50 10.37
N GLY A 87 15.26 10.69 10.67
CA GLY A 87 15.08 9.35 11.24
C GLY A 87 14.55 8.29 10.28
N TYR A 88 14.23 8.62 9.03
CA TYR A 88 13.80 7.66 8.02
C TYR A 88 14.93 6.71 7.64
N GLY A 89 14.66 5.41 7.66
CA GLY A 89 15.57 4.40 7.14
C GLY A 89 15.78 4.52 5.63
N ILE A 90 16.99 4.26 5.15
CA ILE A 90 17.37 4.23 3.73
C ILE A 90 18.03 2.89 3.41
N GLN A 91 17.65 2.30 2.28
CA GLN A 91 18.23 1.07 1.75
C GLN A 91 18.66 1.27 0.29
N VAL A 92 19.81 0.70 -0.09
CA VAL A 92 20.18 0.57 -1.50
C VAL A 92 19.58 -0.72 -2.03
N VAL A 93 18.70 -0.63 -3.03
CA VAL A 93 18.00 -1.77 -3.64
C VAL A 93 18.42 -1.88 -5.10
N LYS A 94 18.75 -3.09 -5.55
CA LYS A 94 18.91 -3.42 -6.97
C LYS A 94 17.59 -4.01 -7.46
N TRP A 95 16.90 -3.29 -8.33
CA TRP A 95 15.64 -3.76 -8.91
C TRP A 95 15.91 -4.68 -10.11
N PRO A 96 14.95 -5.55 -10.48
CA PRO A 96 15.14 -6.56 -11.54
C PRO A 96 15.62 -5.96 -12.87
N GLN A 97 15.01 -4.85 -13.27
CA GLN A 97 15.22 -4.17 -14.53
C GLN A 97 15.90 -2.80 -14.33
N GLY A 98 16.66 -2.63 -13.23
CA GLY A 98 17.13 -1.31 -12.84
C GLY A 98 18.50 -1.28 -12.20
N GLU A 99 19.07 -0.09 -12.21
CA GLU A 99 20.27 0.21 -11.45
C GLU A 99 20.02 0.11 -9.94
N LYS A 100 21.10 0.03 -9.17
CA LYS A 100 21.04 0.23 -7.72
C LYS A 100 20.52 1.64 -7.43
N LYS A 101 19.44 1.75 -6.66
CA LYS A 101 18.88 3.04 -6.23
C LYS A 101 18.75 3.08 -4.72
N ARG A 102 18.91 4.28 -4.14
CA ARG A 102 18.62 4.55 -2.73
C ARG A 102 17.13 4.80 -2.57
N GLU A 103 16.48 4.02 -1.73
CA GLU A 103 15.06 4.10 -1.43
C GLU A 103 14.81 4.23 0.07
N ALA A 104 13.66 4.81 0.42
CA ALA A 104 13.22 4.80 1.81
C ALA A 104 12.86 3.37 2.23
N ALA A 105 13.41 2.91 3.36
CA ALA A 105 13.29 1.52 3.81
C ALA A 105 11.82 1.09 3.99
N HIS A 106 10.97 1.98 4.50
CA HIS A 106 9.53 1.70 4.65
C HIS A 106 8.83 1.51 3.29
N ARG A 107 9.18 2.32 2.26
CA ARG A 107 8.65 2.13 0.90
C ARG A 107 9.08 0.80 0.32
N VAL A 108 10.33 0.40 0.56
CA VAL A 108 10.84 -0.91 0.13
C VAL A 108 10.08 -2.04 0.80
N ALA A 109 9.86 -1.97 2.12
CA ALA A 109 9.09 -2.96 2.86
C ALA A 109 7.65 -3.09 2.30
N TYR A 110 7.00 -1.96 2.03
CA TYR A 110 5.67 -1.92 1.40
C TYR A 110 5.68 -2.59 0.02
N MET A 111 6.61 -2.18 -0.87
CA MET A 111 6.72 -2.75 -2.22
C MET A 111 6.93 -4.27 -2.20
N ILE A 112 7.83 -4.77 -1.34
CA ILE A 112 8.10 -6.22 -1.22
C ILE A 112 6.83 -6.97 -0.77
N ARG A 113 6.14 -6.49 0.27
CA ARG A 113 4.94 -7.15 0.81
C ARG A 113 3.81 -7.25 -0.21
N HIS A 114 3.67 -6.22 -1.04
CA HIS A 114 2.63 -6.12 -2.07
C HIS A 114 3.10 -6.59 -3.45
N LYS A 115 4.30 -7.16 -3.57
CA LYS A 115 4.90 -7.63 -4.83
C LYS A 115 4.94 -6.56 -5.94
N LEU A 116 5.17 -5.30 -5.54
CA LEU A 116 5.26 -4.16 -6.44
C LEU A 116 6.72 -3.89 -6.81
N THR A 117 6.96 -3.49 -8.05
CA THR A 117 8.21 -2.81 -8.43
C THR A 117 8.11 -1.30 -8.19
N ARG A 118 9.23 -0.60 -8.39
CA ARG A 118 9.25 0.86 -8.36
C ARG A 118 8.29 1.50 -9.36
N TYR A 119 8.05 0.85 -10.50
CA TYR A 119 7.19 1.37 -11.56
C TYR A 119 5.71 1.09 -11.30
N ASP A 120 5.41 0.03 -10.56
CA ASP A 120 4.03 -0.33 -10.20
C ASP A 120 3.50 0.52 -9.03
N MET A 121 4.39 1.07 -8.20
CA MET A 121 4.00 1.89 -7.07
C MET A 121 3.40 3.22 -7.56
N PRO A 122 2.11 3.51 -7.26
CA PRO A 122 1.44 4.68 -7.78
C PRO A 122 2.16 5.95 -7.28
N ARG A 123 2.42 6.86 -8.21
CA ARG A 123 2.98 8.19 -7.90
C ARG A 123 1.91 9.25 -7.77
N VAL A 124 0.79 9.04 -8.48
CA VAL A 124 -0.39 9.89 -8.44
C VAL A 124 -1.65 9.02 -8.36
N ASP A 125 -2.73 9.58 -7.83
CA ASP A 125 -4.06 8.98 -7.86
C ASP A 125 -4.84 9.34 -9.13
N GLU A 126 -6.10 8.92 -9.20
CA GLU A 126 -7.04 9.22 -10.30
C GLU A 126 -7.33 10.72 -10.47
N ASN A 127 -7.08 11.52 -9.44
CA ASN A 127 -7.26 12.98 -9.43
C ASN A 127 -5.93 13.73 -9.60
N ASN A 128 -4.86 13.03 -9.99
CA ASN A 128 -3.50 13.57 -10.16
C ASN A 128 -2.86 14.13 -8.87
N ASN A 129 -3.29 13.66 -7.69
CA ASN A 129 -2.64 14.00 -6.42
C ASN A 129 -1.44 13.09 -6.18
N THR A 130 -0.32 13.64 -5.71
CA THR A 130 0.86 12.87 -5.31
C THR A 130 0.53 11.86 -4.20
N ILE A 131 0.87 10.59 -4.44
CA ILE A 131 0.73 9.50 -3.45
C ILE A 131 2.03 9.30 -2.69
N GLU A 132 1.91 9.27 -1.36
CA GLU A 132 3.00 9.06 -0.42
C GLU A 132 2.78 7.80 0.41
N CYS A 133 3.86 7.27 0.99
CA CYS A 133 3.79 6.14 1.92
C CYS A 133 3.89 6.69 3.34
N SER A 134 2.78 6.67 4.05
CA SER A 134 2.63 7.31 5.36
C SER A 134 2.71 6.30 6.50
N HIS A 135 3.31 6.73 7.62
CA HIS A 135 3.36 5.96 8.85
C HIS A 135 2.17 6.31 9.75
N ILE A 136 1.22 5.39 9.89
CA ILE A 136 0.08 5.60 10.81
C ILE A 136 0.52 5.55 12.28
N CYS A 137 1.68 4.97 12.58
CA CYS A 137 2.30 4.92 13.91
C CYS A 137 3.19 6.14 14.24
N HIS A 138 3.34 7.09 13.31
CA HIS A 138 4.19 8.30 13.44
C HIS A 138 5.68 8.06 13.77
N ASN A 139 6.15 6.82 13.62
CA ASN A 139 7.54 6.44 13.81
C ASN A 139 8.26 6.31 12.46
N ALA A 140 9.15 7.25 12.14
CA ALA A 140 9.88 7.31 10.88
C ALA A 140 10.84 6.12 10.66
N SER A 141 11.28 5.46 11.74
CA SER A 141 12.13 4.27 11.67
C SER A 141 11.33 2.97 11.50
N CYS A 142 10.00 3.01 11.59
CA CYS A 142 9.18 1.82 11.46
C CYS A 142 9.15 1.29 10.01
N VAL A 143 9.32 -0.02 9.85
CA VAL A 143 9.15 -0.76 8.58
C VAL A 143 8.07 -1.85 8.65
N ASN A 144 7.27 -1.87 9.71
CA ASN A 144 6.12 -2.77 9.81
C ASN A 144 5.07 -2.37 8.76
N VAL A 145 4.81 -3.23 7.78
CA VAL A 145 3.91 -2.91 6.67
C VAL A 145 2.47 -2.67 7.12
N ASN A 146 2.03 -3.28 8.22
CA ASN A 146 0.71 -3.02 8.80
C ASN A 146 0.58 -1.59 9.38
N HIS A 147 1.70 -0.87 9.55
CA HIS A 147 1.74 0.52 9.98
C HIS A 147 1.95 1.50 8.82
N LEU A 148 1.94 1.01 7.57
CA LEU A 148 2.17 1.79 6.37
C LEU A 148 0.92 1.84 5.50
N VAL A 149 0.63 3.00 4.95
CA VAL A 149 -0.47 3.19 3.98
C VAL A 149 0.00 4.04 2.81
N LEU A 150 -0.59 3.82 1.63
CA LEU A 150 -0.44 4.73 0.51
C LEU A 150 -1.62 5.69 0.51
N GLU A 151 -1.34 6.99 0.53
CA GLU A 151 -2.35 8.02 0.61
C GLU A 151 -1.88 9.33 -0.05
N PRO A 152 -2.81 10.24 -0.41
CA PRO A 152 -2.45 11.54 -0.94
C PRO A 152 -1.63 12.37 0.06
N HIS A 153 -0.74 13.22 -0.45
CA HIS A 153 0.10 14.11 0.36
C HIS A 153 -0.70 14.94 1.39
N ALA A 154 -1.90 15.42 1.03
CA ALA A 154 -2.77 16.16 1.94
C ALA A 154 -3.15 15.36 3.20
N ILE A 155 -3.45 14.05 3.04
CA ILE A 155 -3.77 13.17 4.17
C ILE A 155 -2.52 12.90 5.04
N ASN A 156 -1.35 12.77 4.42
CA ASN A 156 -0.10 12.63 5.17
C ASN A 156 0.21 13.90 6.00
N LEU A 157 -0.11 15.09 5.48
CA LEU A 157 0.00 16.34 6.25
C LEU A 157 -0.97 16.38 7.43
N ASP A 158 -2.20 15.89 7.29
CA ASP A 158 -3.14 15.77 8.41
C ASP A 158 -2.59 14.84 9.51
N ARG A 159 -1.92 13.74 9.13
CA ARG A 159 -1.24 12.87 10.10
C ARG A 159 -0.10 13.59 10.83
N LEU A 160 0.62 14.49 10.16
CA LEU A 160 1.63 15.31 10.83
C LEU A 160 1.00 16.24 11.88
N HIS A 161 -0.19 16.77 11.61
CA HIS A 161 -0.95 17.55 12.58
C HIS A 161 -1.33 16.70 13.80
N CYS A 162 -1.85 15.49 13.60
CA CYS A 162 -2.13 14.52 14.68
C CYS A 162 -0.90 14.22 15.53
N LYS A 163 0.26 14.03 14.90
CA LYS A 163 1.54 13.79 15.58
C LYS A 163 1.92 14.96 16.49
N ASN A 164 1.82 16.18 15.98
CA ASN A 164 2.20 17.38 16.72
C ASN A 164 1.27 17.66 17.91
N GLN A 165 0.00 17.27 17.79
CA GLN A 165 -0.98 17.36 18.88
C GLN A 165 -0.89 16.20 19.88
N GLY A 166 -0.24 15.09 19.52
CA GLY A 166 -0.26 13.87 20.31
C GLY A 166 -1.63 13.19 20.36
N LEU A 167 -2.53 13.49 19.41
CA LEU A 167 -3.87 12.94 19.33
C LEU A 167 -4.33 12.80 17.87
N CYS A 168 -5.02 11.71 17.55
CA CYS A 168 -5.63 11.53 16.23
C CYS A 168 -6.87 12.43 16.07
N SER A 169 -6.88 13.29 15.04
CA SER A 169 -8.02 14.14 14.69
C SER A 169 -9.26 13.35 14.21
N LYS A 170 -9.04 12.09 13.80
CA LYS A 170 -10.04 11.22 13.15
C LYS A 170 -10.59 11.75 11.82
N SER A 171 -9.93 12.72 11.19
CA SER A 171 -10.30 13.24 9.86
C SER A 171 -9.90 12.32 8.70
N HIS A 172 -9.02 11.34 8.95
CA HIS A 172 -8.49 10.44 7.94
C HIS A 172 -8.69 8.97 8.31
N LYS A 173 -8.70 8.09 7.31
CA LYS A 173 -8.74 6.62 7.49
C LYS A 173 -7.56 5.96 6.76
N PRO A 174 -6.89 4.96 7.37
CA PRO A 174 -7.07 4.50 8.75
C PRO A 174 -6.62 5.53 9.79
N TYR A 175 -7.09 5.37 11.03
CA TYR A 175 -6.73 6.24 12.15
C TYR A 175 -5.27 6.02 12.56
N CYS A 176 -4.69 7.02 13.22
CA CYS A 176 -3.33 6.93 13.74
C CYS A 176 -3.23 5.96 14.92
N LEU A 177 -2.05 5.35 15.08
CA LEU A 177 -1.63 4.53 16.20
C LEU A 177 -0.74 5.36 17.14
N ILE A 178 -1.31 6.44 17.71
CA ILE A 178 -0.61 7.33 18.66
C ILE A 178 -0.70 6.73 20.06
#